data_AF-A0A919SAI3-F1
#
_entry.id   AF-A0A919SAI3-F1
#
_cell.length_a   1.000
_cell.length_b   1.000
_cell.length_c   1.000
_cell.angle_alpha   90.00
_cell.angle_beta   90.00
_cell.angle_gamma   90.00
#
_symmetry.space_group_name_H-M   'P 1'
#
loop_
_entity.id
_entity.type
_entity.pdbx_description
1 polymer ?
#
loop_
_entity_poly.entity_id
_entity_poly.type
_entity_poly.pdbx_seq_one_letter_code
_entity_poly.pdbx_strand_id
1 'polypeptide(L)'
;MSDATPVRCPAITDPGTGLADPGDFTPLLARLADTAAVAQPEEFPRGTVQPDGRLDLCKQGLGPAQTARILAAAVGSPLVRHLLLGTNGLGPDGARAVAGALRPGHHVETLYLGCNLIDPDGVDAIATRLAQDDTVRALWLKRNPVGDEGVARLAAALTTNTTIRTLDLVNVGMTGRGLRVLAAALAARPARLQRLYLGGNGFGPDVVPALGTLIHEAGVHEIYLAANHLGDAGAAALAELADGVALTLGLGGNGLSPAGTAALARHLGAWTALDLARPPSERSLGAHGNVVGDEGAYALADALAGARLQRLDLRRTEIGGRGARRLVAAVQGHPTLAYLGLNGGVPRRQRRKAAELLAGQPAPVPHADVRAIASVYR
;
A
#
# COMPACT_ATOMS: atom_id res chain seq x y z
N MET A 1 -20.42 18.04 -2.94
CA MET A 1 -20.01 16.77 -2.32
C MET A 1 -19.41 15.95 -3.45
N SER A 2 -18.14 15.57 -3.40
CA SER A 2 -17.62 14.62 -4.40
C SER A 2 -18.17 13.25 -4.03
N ASP A 3 -18.88 12.60 -4.94
CA ASP A 3 -19.33 11.23 -4.72
C ASP A 3 -18.13 10.31 -4.47
N ALA A 4 -18.33 9.28 -3.67
CA ALA A 4 -17.26 8.32 -3.36
C ALA A 4 -16.78 7.64 -4.63
N THR A 5 -15.46 7.53 -4.79
CA THR A 5 -14.88 6.78 -5.91
C THR A 5 -15.32 5.32 -5.83
N PRO A 6 -15.88 4.74 -6.92
CA PRO A 6 -16.31 3.36 -6.91
C PRO A 6 -15.19 2.41 -6.49
N VAL A 7 -15.51 1.50 -5.57
CA VAL A 7 -14.60 0.42 -5.18
C VAL A 7 -14.59 -0.63 -6.28
N ARG A 8 -13.40 -0.96 -6.79
CA ARG A 8 -13.23 -1.90 -7.91
C ARG A 8 -12.41 -3.10 -7.48
N CYS A 9 -13.09 -4.21 -7.17
CA CYS A 9 -12.47 -5.53 -7.13
C CYS A 9 -12.62 -6.18 -8.51
N PRO A 10 -11.54 -6.42 -9.29
CA PRO A 10 -11.65 -6.94 -10.66
C PRO A 10 -12.04 -8.42 -10.74
N ALA A 11 -12.16 -9.12 -9.60
CA ALA A 11 -12.25 -10.57 -9.55
C ALA A 11 -13.47 -11.09 -8.78
N ILE A 12 -13.95 -10.37 -7.75
CA ILE A 12 -15.12 -10.80 -6.96
C ILE A 12 -16.23 -9.79 -7.19
N THR A 13 -17.29 -10.25 -7.85
CA THR A 13 -18.57 -9.52 -8.00
C THR A 13 -19.70 -10.14 -7.19
N ASP A 14 -19.59 -11.44 -6.88
CA ASP A 14 -20.51 -12.19 -6.02
C ASP A 14 -19.67 -13.11 -5.10
N PRO A 15 -19.71 -12.95 -3.77
CA PRO A 15 -18.92 -13.74 -2.84
C PRO A 15 -19.27 -15.24 -2.82
N GLY A 16 -20.44 -15.64 -3.33
CA GLY A 16 -20.86 -17.04 -3.42
C GLY A 16 -20.38 -17.78 -4.68
N THR A 17 -19.78 -17.08 -5.65
CA THR A 17 -19.38 -17.67 -6.93
C THR A 17 -17.90 -18.07 -6.96
N GLY A 18 -17.59 -19.17 -7.65
CA GLY A 18 -16.20 -19.62 -7.84
C GLY A 18 -15.54 -20.18 -6.58
N LEU A 19 -16.32 -20.66 -5.62
CA LEU A 19 -15.80 -21.31 -4.41
C LEU A 19 -15.17 -22.67 -4.76
N ALA A 20 -14.06 -22.98 -4.11
CA ALA A 20 -13.37 -24.27 -4.27
C ALA A 20 -14.08 -25.39 -3.52
N ASP A 21 -13.81 -26.64 -3.91
CA ASP A 21 -14.28 -27.80 -3.16
C ASP A 21 -13.62 -27.79 -1.77
N PRO A 22 -14.40 -27.87 -0.67
CA PRO A 22 -13.86 -27.98 0.70
C PRO A 22 -12.83 -29.10 0.90
N GLY A 23 -12.91 -30.17 0.10
CA GLY A 23 -11.99 -31.30 0.09
C GLY A 23 -10.58 -30.92 -0.36
N ASP A 24 -10.44 -29.95 -1.26
CA ASP A 24 -9.16 -29.51 -1.81
C ASP A 24 -8.21 -28.92 -0.75
N PHE A 25 -8.76 -28.40 0.36
CA PHE A 25 -7.99 -27.83 1.47
C PHE A 25 -7.50 -28.87 2.48
N THR A 26 -7.94 -30.13 2.37
CA THR A 26 -7.62 -31.19 3.34
C THR A 26 -6.11 -31.41 3.51
N PRO A 27 -5.29 -31.49 2.45
CA PRO A 27 -3.84 -31.65 2.60
C PRO A 27 -3.19 -30.47 3.32
N LEU A 28 -3.64 -29.24 3.03
CA LEU A 28 -3.15 -28.05 3.70
C LEU A 28 -3.51 -28.05 5.20
N LEU A 29 -4.75 -28.41 5.54
CA LEU A 29 -5.18 -28.49 6.94
C LEU A 29 -4.37 -29.52 7.73
N ALA A 30 -4.06 -30.67 7.13
CA ALA A 30 -3.17 -31.66 7.73
C ALA A 30 -1.76 -31.08 7.95
N ARG A 31 -1.24 -30.32 6.98
CA ARG A 31 0.06 -29.66 7.11
C ARG A 31 0.10 -28.62 8.23
N LEU A 32 -0.94 -27.82 8.38
CA LEU A 32 -1.01 -26.77 9.40
C LEU A 32 -1.05 -27.34 10.83
N ALA A 33 -1.49 -28.59 11.00
CA ALA A 33 -1.44 -29.30 12.27
C ALA A 33 -0.03 -29.84 12.60
N ASP A 34 0.85 -29.97 11.60
CA ASP A 34 2.24 -30.35 11.80
C ASP A 34 3.09 -29.14 12.22
N THR A 35 3.98 -29.34 13.19
CA THR A 35 4.88 -28.31 13.73
C THR A 35 6.26 -28.29 13.08
N ALA A 36 6.54 -29.25 12.18
CA ALA A 36 7.80 -29.31 11.44
C ALA A 36 8.02 -28.04 10.61
N ALA A 37 9.22 -27.48 10.69
CA ALA A 37 9.58 -26.24 10.00
C ALA A 37 9.53 -26.40 8.47
N VAL A 38 9.16 -25.31 7.79
CA VAL A 38 9.08 -25.25 6.31
C VAL A 38 10.43 -24.77 5.77
N ALA A 39 11.19 -25.67 5.12
CA ALA A 39 12.51 -25.33 4.59
C ALA A 39 12.46 -24.73 3.17
N GLN A 40 11.45 -25.11 2.38
CA GLN A 40 11.19 -24.63 1.02
C GLN A 40 9.69 -24.39 0.84
N PRO A 41 9.25 -23.61 -0.16
CA PRO A 41 7.83 -23.41 -0.43
C PRO A 41 7.10 -24.74 -0.62
N GLU A 42 6.03 -24.96 0.13
CA GLU A 42 5.18 -26.16 0.05
C GLU A 42 3.85 -25.79 -0.61
N GLU A 43 3.60 -26.32 -1.81
CA GLU A 43 2.38 -26.08 -2.59
C GLU A 43 1.37 -27.21 -2.39
N PHE A 44 0.10 -26.84 -2.16
CA PHE A 44 -1.03 -27.75 -1.98
C PHE A 44 -2.03 -27.58 -3.12
N PRO A 45 -3.03 -28.47 -3.26
CA PRO A 45 -4.10 -28.26 -4.25
C PRO A 45 -4.75 -26.87 -4.13
N ARG A 46 -4.82 -26.34 -2.89
CA ARG A 46 -5.16 -24.95 -2.60
C ARG A 46 -4.20 -24.37 -1.58
N GLY A 47 -3.54 -23.29 -1.97
CA GLY A 47 -2.66 -22.51 -1.10
C GLY A 47 -1.22 -23.00 -1.05
N THR A 48 -0.36 -22.14 -0.50
CA THR A 48 1.08 -22.38 -0.37
C THR A 48 1.54 -21.97 1.03
N VAL A 49 2.38 -22.78 1.67
CA VAL A 49 3.08 -22.41 2.90
C VAL A 49 4.52 -22.06 2.55
N GLN A 50 4.98 -20.88 2.98
CA GLN A 50 6.31 -20.36 2.68
C GLN A 50 7.25 -20.49 3.88
N PRO A 51 8.58 -20.63 3.67
CA PRO A 51 9.58 -20.67 4.75
C PRO A 51 9.60 -19.44 5.66
N ASP A 52 9.14 -18.29 5.18
CA ASP A 52 9.05 -17.04 5.94
C ASP A 52 7.75 -16.90 6.75
N GLY A 53 6.96 -17.97 6.82
CA GLY A 53 5.72 -18.02 7.59
C GLY A 53 4.50 -17.43 6.89
N ARG A 54 4.57 -17.18 5.59
CA ARG A 54 3.38 -16.83 4.79
C ARG A 54 2.56 -18.06 4.48
N LEU A 55 1.28 -18.01 4.87
CA LEU A 55 0.24 -18.86 4.32
C LEU A 55 -0.46 -18.08 3.20
N ASP A 56 -0.10 -18.39 1.96
CA ASP A 56 -0.70 -17.76 0.78
C ASP A 56 -1.92 -18.55 0.30
N LEU A 57 -3.08 -17.95 0.49
CA LEU A 57 -4.38 -18.44 0.07
C LEU A 57 -5.06 -17.44 -0.85
N CYS A 58 -4.33 -16.54 -1.52
CA CYS A 58 -4.95 -15.60 -2.43
C CYS A 58 -5.59 -16.33 -3.63
N LYS A 59 -6.80 -15.92 -4.02
CA LYS A 59 -7.52 -16.46 -5.20
C LYS A 59 -7.80 -17.96 -5.13
N GLN A 60 -8.04 -18.48 -3.94
CA GLN A 60 -8.29 -19.91 -3.72
C GLN A 60 -9.78 -20.23 -3.52
N GLY A 61 -10.68 -19.24 -3.65
CA GLY A 61 -12.13 -19.47 -3.61
C GLY A 61 -12.61 -19.96 -2.24
N LEU A 62 -12.11 -19.38 -1.15
CA LEU A 62 -12.44 -19.85 0.20
C LEU A 62 -13.91 -19.61 0.58
N GLY A 63 -14.41 -18.39 0.33
CA GLY A 63 -15.64 -17.91 0.94
C GLY A 63 -15.56 -17.87 2.48
N PRO A 64 -16.64 -17.48 3.16
CA PRO A 64 -16.66 -17.34 4.62
C PRO A 64 -16.46 -18.69 5.35
N ALA A 65 -17.07 -19.77 4.87
CA ALA A 65 -17.04 -21.06 5.54
C ALA A 65 -15.64 -21.71 5.55
N GLN A 66 -14.95 -21.78 4.40
CA GLN A 66 -13.59 -22.33 4.40
C GLN A 66 -12.60 -21.39 5.07
N THR A 67 -12.81 -20.07 5.02
CA THR A 67 -12.00 -19.12 5.80
C THR A 67 -12.06 -19.47 7.29
N ALA A 68 -13.25 -19.67 7.86
CA ALA A 68 -13.39 -20.07 9.26
C ALA A 68 -12.69 -21.40 9.58
N ARG A 69 -12.89 -22.42 8.74
CA ARG A 69 -12.28 -23.74 8.91
C ARG A 69 -10.76 -23.71 8.87
N ILE A 70 -10.18 -23.00 7.91
CA ILE A 70 -8.73 -22.90 7.74
C ILE A 70 -8.11 -22.10 8.87
N LEU A 71 -8.71 -20.97 9.26
CA LEU A 71 -8.15 -20.12 10.30
C LEU A 71 -8.19 -20.75 11.69
N ALA A 72 -9.13 -21.67 11.94
CA ALA A 72 -9.13 -22.49 13.15
C ALA A 72 -7.84 -23.34 13.32
N ALA A 73 -7.22 -23.75 12.21
CA ALA A 73 -5.92 -24.45 12.22
C ALA A 73 -4.74 -23.48 12.08
N ALA A 74 -4.82 -22.54 11.13
CA ALA A 74 -3.70 -21.69 10.75
C ALA A 74 -3.20 -20.79 11.87
N VAL A 75 -4.10 -20.20 12.67
CA VAL A 75 -3.71 -19.22 13.71
C VAL A 75 -2.97 -19.87 14.88
N GLY A 76 -3.24 -21.15 15.16
CA GLY A 76 -2.53 -21.93 16.18
C GLY A 76 -1.26 -22.62 15.66
N SER A 77 -1.03 -22.62 14.35
CA SER A 77 0.12 -23.26 13.74
C SER A 77 1.38 -22.40 13.94
N PRO A 78 2.52 -22.97 14.38
CA PRO A 78 3.77 -22.22 14.52
C PRO A 78 4.36 -21.81 13.15
N LEU A 79 3.80 -22.34 12.06
CA LEU A 79 4.25 -22.08 10.70
C LEU A 79 3.73 -20.75 10.16
N VAL A 80 2.70 -20.16 10.77
CA VAL A 80 1.96 -19.05 10.15
C VAL A 80 2.17 -17.76 10.92
N ARG A 81 2.78 -16.79 10.24
CA ARG A 81 2.95 -15.40 10.71
C ARG A 81 2.23 -14.39 9.82
N HIS A 82 1.97 -14.74 8.57
CA HIS A 82 1.36 -13.84 7.60
C HIS A 82 0.22 -14.56 6.88
N LEU A 83 -1.01 -14.06 7.03
CA LEU A 83 -2.20 -14.60 6.39
C LEU A 83 -2.52 -13.81 5.13
N LEU A 84 -2.41 -14.46 3.97
CA LEU A 84 -2.69 -13.86 2.67
C LEU A 84 -3.99 -14.43 2.13
N LEU A 85 -5.09 -13.70 2.33
CA LEU A 85 -6.46 -14.15 2.04
C LEU A 85 -7.11 -13.31 0.94
N GLY A 86 -6.33 -12.66 0.08
CA GLY A 86 -6.87 -11.74 -0.93
C GLY A 86 -7.70 -12.44 -2.01
N THR A 87 -8.76 -11.79 -2.49
CA THR A 87 -9.58 -12.29 -3.61
C THR A 87 -10.21 -13.66 -3.35
N ASN A 88 -10.99 -13.77 -2.27
CA ASN A 88 -11.60 -15.01 -1.82
C ASN A 88 -13.09 -14.91 -1.46
N GLY A 89 -13.71 -13.75 -1.70
CA GLY A 89 -15.15 -13.56 -1.44
C GLY A 89 -15.53 -13.74 0.04
N LEU A 90 -14.69 -13.27 0.97
CA LEU A 90 -14.95 -13.42 2.40
C LEU A 90 -16.26 -12.73 2.84
N GLY A 91 -16.54 -11.53 2.31
CA GLY A 91 -17.64 -10.71 2.79
C GLY A 91 -17.53 -10.34 4.28
N PRO A 92 -18.60 -9.78 4.87
CA PRO A 92 -18.65 -9.51 6.31
C PRO A 92 -18.51 -10.76 7.17
N ASP A 93 -19.10 -11.90 6.76
CA ASP A 93 -19.05 -13.15 7.53
C ASP A 93 -17.64 -13.72 7.61
N GLY A 94 -16.90 -13.71 6.49
CA GLY A 94 -15.51 -14.12 6.46
C GLY A 94 -14.62 -13.19 7.28
N ALA A 95 -14.89 -11.87 7.27
CA ALA A 95 -14.20 -10.92 8.14
C ALA A 95 -14.44 -11.20 9.64
N ARG A 96 -15.69 -11.57 10.03
CA ARG A 96 -15.98 -12.03 11.39
C ARG A 96 -15.24 -13.33 11.74
N ALA A 97 -15.11 -14.25 10.78
CA ALA A 97 -14.31 -15.46 10.97
C ALA A 97 -12.83 -15.14 11.19
N VAL A 98 -12.26 -14.19 10.45
CA VAL A 98 -10.89 -13.69 10.70
C VAL A 98 -10.79 -13.12 12.12
N ALA A 99 -11.68 -12.21 12.50
CA ALA A 99 -11.68 -11.58 13.82
C ALA A 99 -11.81 -12.61 14.97
N GLY A 100 -12.69 -13.60 14.82
CA GLY A 100 -12.91 -14.64 15.82
C GLY A 100 -11.77 -15.65 15.94
N ALA A 101 -10.99 -15.86 14.87
CA ALA A 101 -9.84 -16.76 14.88
C ALA A 101 -8.62 -16.16 15.60
N LEU A 102 -8.46 -14.83 15.54
CA LEU A 102 -7.36 -14.09 16.20
C LEU A 102 -7.56 -14.02 17.72
N ARG A 103 -7.47 -15.16 18.41
CA ARG A 103 -7.56 -15.23 19.87
C ARG A 103 -6.27 -14.67 20.53
N PRO A 104 -6.33 -14.13 21.75
CA PRO A 104 -5.15 -13.66 22.47
C PRO A 104 -4.02 -14.69 22.48
N GLY A 105 -2.79 -14.25 22.23
CA GLY A 105 -1.59 -15.11 22.18
C GLY A 105 -1.28 -15.73 20.83
N HIS A 106 -2.02 -15.39 19.76
CA HIS A 106 -1.66 -15.80 18.40
C HIS A 106 -0.32 -15.21 17.91
N HIS A 107 0.20 -15.71 16.80
CA HIS A 107 1.49 -15.25 16.22
C HIS A 107 1.36 -14.54 14.87
N VAL A 108 0.13 -14.23 14.44
CA VAL A 108 -0.14 -13.58 13.15
C VAL A 108 0.20 -12.09 13.20
N GLU A 109 1.16 -11.68 12.37
CA GLU A 109 1.67 -10.31 12.29
C GLU A 109 1.12 -9.53 11.09
N THR A 110 0.61 -10.22 10.06
CA THR A 110 0.11 -9.60 8.84
C THR A 110 -1.21 -10.22 8.39
N LEU A 111 -2.18 -9.35 8.13
CA LEU A 111 -3.47 -9.71 7.55
C LEU A 111 -3.59 -9.04 6.18
N TYR A 112 -3.57 -9.84 5.12
CA TYR A 112 -3.81 -9.38 3.76
C TYR A 112 -5.20 -9.81 3.29
N LEU A 113 -6.14 -8.87 3.30
CA LEU A 113 -7.58 -9.10 3.10
C LEU A 113 -8.12 -8.38 1.87
N GLY A 114 -7.27 -7.99 0.93
CA GLY A 114 -7.67 -7.18 -0.21
C GLY A 114 -8.66 -7.87 -1.15
N CYS A 115 -9.59 -7.10 -1.74
CA CYS A 115 -10.53 -7.56 -2.77
C CYS A 115 -11.45 -8.70 -2.30
N ASN A 116 -12.11 -8.52 -1.16
CA ASN A 116 -12.90 -9.57 -0.50
C ASN A 116 -14.37 -9.19 -0.24
N LEU A 117 -14.83 -8.05 -0.75
CA LEU A 117 -16.16 -7.50 -0.50
C LEU A 117 -16.45 -7.32 1.00
N ILE A 118 -15.43 -6.98 1.79
CA ILE A 118 -15.59 -6.64 3.21
C ILE A 118 -16.20 -5.23 3.31
N ASP A 119 -17.41 -5.15 3.85
CA ASP A 119 -18.17 -3.92 4.03
C ASP A 119 -17.84 -3.25 5.39
N PRO A 120 -18.52 -2.15 5.77
CA PRO A 120 -18.28 -1.51 7.06
C PRO A 120 -18.46 -2.46 8.26
N ASP A 121 -19.40 -3.40 8.22
CA ASP A 121 -19.70 -4.32 9.33
C ASP A 121 -18.65 -5.42 9.45
N GLY A 122 -18.14 -5.91 8.32
CA GLY A 122 -16.98 -6.79 8.31
C GLY A 122 -15.72 -6.11 8.87
N VAL A 123 -15.50 -4.84 8.51
CA VAL A 123 -14.38 -4.05 9.07
C VAL A 123 -14.58 -3.80 10.56
N ASP A 124 -15.81 -3.57 11.03
CA ASP A 124 -16.09 -3.39 12.45
C ASP A 124 -15.62 -4.58 13.30
N ALA A 125 -15.91 -5.79 12.84
CA ALA A 125 -15.49 -7.01 13.53
C ALA A 125 -13.96 -7.11 13.63
N ILE A 126 -13.25 -6.82 12.53
CA ILE A 126 -11.78 -6.80 12.50
C ILE A 126 -11.25 -5.70 13.41
N ALA A 127 -11.78 -4.48 13.31
CA ALA A 127 -11.36 -3.32 14.09
C ALA A 127 -11.54 -3.56 15.60
N THR A 128 -12.70 -4.09 16.01
CA THR A 128 -13.00 -4.43 17.40
C THR A 128 -11.99 -5.42 17.96
N ARG A 129 -11.64 -6.47 17.20
CA ARG A 129 -10.61 -7.44 17.61
C ARG A 129 -9.23 -6.77 17.71
N LEU A 130 -8.86 -5.97 16.71
CA LEU A 130 -7.54 -5.32 16.64
C LEU A 130 -7.35 -4.24 17.70
N ALA A 131 -8.41 -3.63 18.22
CA ALA A 131 -8.34 -2.64 19.30
C ALA A 131 -7.64 -3.18 20.57
N GLN A 132 -7.71 -4.49 20.79
CA GLN A 132 -7.13 -5.22 21.92
C GLN A 132 -5.97 -6.13 21.49
N ASP A 133 -5.52 -6.02 20.24
CA ASP A 133 -4.49 -6.89 19.69
C ASP A 133 -3.09 -6.29 19.84
N ASP A 134 -2.14 -7.16 20.21
CA ASP A 134 -0.75 -6.79 20.49
C ASP A 134 0.25 -7.42 19.49
N THR A 135 -0.25 -8.09 18.45
CA THR A 135 0.61 -8.89 17.56
C THR A 135 0.53 -8.45 16.11
N VAL A 136 -0.65 -8.09 15.58
CA VAL A 136 -0.82 -7.66 14.19
C VAL A 136 -0.13 -6.31 13.95
N ARG A 137 0.82 -6.29 13.01
CA ARG A 137 1.61 -5.10 12.64
C ARG A 137 1.19 -4.49 11.31
N ALA A 138 0.60 -5.28 10.42
CA ALA A 138 0.24 -4.86 9.08
C ALA A 138 -1.16 -5.35 8.67
N LEU A 139 -2.04 -4.40 8.33
CA LEU A 139 -3.40 -4.65 7.87
C LEU A 139 -3.60 -4.11 6.46
N TRP A 140 -4.04 -4.97 5.55
CA TRP A 140 -4.25 -4.61 4.15
C TRP A 140 -5.69 -4.85 3.70
N LEU A 141 -6.43 -3.77 3.46
CA LEU A 141 -7.86 -3.80 3.14
C LEU A 141 -8.18 -3.34 1.72
N LYS A 142 -7.18 -3.15 0.85
CA LYS A 142 -7.39 -2.61 -0.51
C LYS A 142 -8.58 -3.23 -1.23
N ARG A 143 -9.35 -2.39 -1.94
CA ARG A 143 -10.47 -2.82 -2.81
C ARG A 143 -11.58 -3.57 -2.06
N ASN A 144 -11.87 -3.15 -0.83
CA ASN A 144 -13.05 -3.55 -0.08
C ASN A 144 -13.98 -2.35 0.09
N PRO A 145 -15.31 -2.51 0.04
CA PRO A 145 -16.28 -1.43 0.20
C PRO A 145 -16.40 -0.95 1.66
N VAL A 146 -15.28 -0.48 2.24
CA VAL A 146 -15.20 -0.06 3.65
C VAL A 146 -15.94 1.27 3.87
N GLY A 147 -15.83 2.21 2.93
CA GLY A 147 -16.44 3.54 3.02
C GLY A 147 -15.94 4.38 4.21
N ASP A 148 -16.53 5.56 4.37
CA ASP A 148 -16.23 6.45 5.51
C ASP A 148 -16.62 5.82 6.85
N GLU A 149 -17.71 5.05 6.89
CA GLU A 149 -18.21 4.40 8.10
C GLU A 149 -17.25 3.33 8.62
N GLY A 150 -16.81 2.41 7.76
CA GLY A 150 -15.85 1.39 8.16
C GLY A 150 -14.49 2.00 8.53
N VAL A 151 -14.08 3.08 7.86
CA VAL A 151 -12.87 3.82 8.24
C VAL A 151 -13.02 4.45 9.62
N ALA A 152 -14.19 5.00 9.96
CA ALA A 152 -14.42 5.56 11.30
C ALA A 152 -14.32 4.50 12.41
N ARG A 153 -14.83 3.29 12.15
CA ARG A 153 -14.72 2.15 13.08
C ARG A 153 -13.26 1.70 13.24
N LEU A 154 -12.53 1.62 12.14
CA LEU A 154 -11.09 1.33 12.17
C LEU A 154 -10.31 2.43 12.91
N ALA A 155 -10.63 3.70 12.67
CA ALA A 155 -10.01 4.85 13.32
C ALA A 155 -10.22 4.79 14.84
N ALA A 156 -11.43 4.47 15.31
CA ALA A 156 -11.72 4.29 16.72
C ALA A 156 -10.83 3.20 17.35
N ALA A 157 -10.72 2.02 16.72
CA ALA A 157 -9.86 0.95 17.20
C ALA A 157 -8.36 1.32 17.21
N LEU A 158 -7.90 2.11 16.25
CA LEU A 158 -6.51 2.55 16.15
C LEU A 158 -6.12 3.52 17.28
N THR A 159 -7.07 4.16 17.97
CA THR A 159 -6.74 5.02 19.12
C THR A 159 -6.13 4.23 20.29
N THR A 160 -6.51 2.96 20.46
CA THR A 160 -6.00 2.08 21.52
C THR A 160 -4.99 1.06 21.01
N ASN A 161 -5.11 0.58 19.77
CA ASN A 161 -4.13 -0.33 19.19
C ASN A 161 -2.78 0.39 19.03
N THR A 162 -1.69 -0.18 19.52
CA THR A 162 -0.34 0.41 19.43
C THR A 162 0.63 -0.35 18.53
N THR A 163 0.16 -1.44 17.90
CA THR A 163 1.00 -2.42 17.23
C THR A 163 0.97 -2.30 15.70
N ILE A 164 -0.16 -1.88 15.14
CA ILE A 164 -0.29 -1.64 13.70
C ILE A 164 0.61 -0.47 13.29
N ARG A 165 1.53 -0.75 12.38
CA ARG A 165 2.48 0.22 11.81
C ARG A 165 2.32 0.39 10.29
N THR A 166 1.63 -0.54 9.63
CA THR A 166 1.32 -0.49 8.20
C THR A 166 -0.17 -0.67 7.99
N LEU A 167 -0.79 0.29 7.31
CA LEU A 167 -2.21 0.26 6.98
C LEU A 167 -2.42 0.56 5.49
N ASP A 168 -3.12 -0.33 4.79
CA ASP A 168 -3.57 -0.11 3.42
C ASP A 168 -5.08 0.05 3.34
N LEU A 169 -5.48 1.23 2.84
CA LEU A 169 -6.85 1.65 2.52
C LEU A 169 -6.95 2.08 1.05
N VAL A 170 -6.26 1.36 0.15
CA VAL A 170 -6.29 1.67 -1.28
C VAL A 170 -7.64 1.33 -1.88
N ASN A 171 -8.29 2.32 -2.50
CA ASN A 171 -9.60 2.17 -3.16
C ASN A 171 -10.63 1.47 -2.27
N VAL A 172 -10.87 2.04 -1.09
CA VAL A 172 -11.85 1.50 -0.13
C VAL A 172 -13.15 2.32 -0.09
N GLY A 173 -13.30 3.30 -0.99
CA GLY A 173 -14.48 4.16 -1.05
C GLY A 173 -14.49 5.24 0.02
N MET A 174 -13.34 5.52 0.64
CA MET A 174 -13.18 6.60 1.62
C MET A 174 -13.20 7.95 0.92
N THR A 175 -13.93 8.92 1.48
CA THR A 175 -13.93 10.31 1.06
C THR A 175 -13.01 11.16 1.94
N GLY A 176 -12.89 12.46 1.65
CA GLY A 176 -12.18 13.40 2.53
C GLY A 176 -12.75 13.43 3.96
N ARG A 177 -14.01 13.06 4.19
CA ARG A 177 -14.58 12.94 5.54
C ARG A 177 -13.93 11.80 6.32
N GLY A 178 -13.89 10.59 5.76
CA GLY A 178 -13.25 9.44 6.40
C GLY A 178 -11.76 9.69 6.66
N LEU A 179 -11.06 10.33 5.71
CA LEU A 179 -9.64 10.67 5.89
C LEU A 179 -9.39 11.65 7.05
N ARG A 180 -10.26 12.64 7.26
CA ARG A 180 -10.18 13.56 8.40
C ARG A 180 -10.36 12.82 9.74
N VAL A 181 -11.33 11.90 9.80
CA VAL A 181 -11.56 11.07 10.99
C VAL A 181 -10.35 10.19 11.29
N LEU A 182 -9.80 9.54 10.26
CA LEU A 182 -8.60 8.71 10.40
C LEU A 182 -7.39 9.54 10.86
N ALA A 183 -7.18 10.72 10.27
CA ALA A 183 -6.09 11.62 10.62
C ALA A 183 -6.15 12.05 12.09
N ALA A 184 -7.33 12.48 12.56
CA ALA A 184 -7.53 12.87 13.97
C ALA A 184 -7.27 11.70 14.93
N ALA A 185 -7.76 10.51 14.63
CA ALA A 185 -7.53 9.33 15.46
C ALA A 185 -6.05 8.94 15.52
N LEU A 186 -5.34 8.98 14.38
CA LEU A 186 -3.91 8.69 14.33
C LEU A 186 -3.05 9.76 15.00
N ALA A 187 -3.49 11.02 15.01
CA ALA A 187 -2.82 12.10 15.74
C ALA A 187 -2.95 11.94 17.26
N ALA A 188 -4.09 11.45 17.74
CA ALA A 188 -4.32 11.15 19.16
C ALA A 188 -3.68 9.82 19.61
N ARG A 189 -3.21 9.01 18.67
CA ARG A 189 -2.67 7.67 18.95
C ARG A 189 -1.27 7.75 19.56
N PRO A 190 -0.98 6.99 20.63
CA PRO A 190 0.33 7.06 21.30
C PRO A 190 1.48 6.45 20.49
N ALA A 191 1.18 5.47 19.62
CA ALA A 191 2.16 4.82 18.75
C ALA A 191 1.99 5.25 17.30
N ARG A 192 3.09 5.64 16.65
CA ARG A 192 3.07 6.16 15.28
C ARG A 192 2.75 5.06 14.28
N LEU A 193 1.78 5.33 13.40
CA LEU A 193 1.65 4.58 12.16
C LEU A 193 2.80 5.00 11.23
N GLN A 194 3.50 4.03 10.64
CA GLN A 194 4.69 4.31 9.84
C GLN A 194 4.34 4.45 8.36
N ARG A 195 3.50 3.53 7.85
CA ARG A 195 3.14 3.38 6.44
C ARG A 195 1.63 3.44 6.24
N LEU A 196 1.20 4.34 5.36
CA LEU A 196 -0.20 4.52 5.03
C LEU A 196 -0.43 4.58 3.51
N TYR A 197 -1.20 3.62 3.01
CA TYR A 197 -1.58 3.56 1.59
C TYR A 197 -3.02 4.06 1.41
N LEU A 198 -3.18 5.12 0.63
CA LEU A 198 -4.41 5.90 0.44
C LEU A 198 -4.80 6.04 -1.04
N GLY A 199 -4.13 5.32 -1.92
CA GLY A 199 -4.33 5.45 -3.35
C GLY A 199 -5.74 5.09 -3.81
N GLY A 200 -6.22 5.65 -4.92
CA GLY A 200 -7.45 5.18 -5.56
C GLY A 200 -8.75 5.52 -4.83
N ASN A 201 -8.76 6.52 -3.95
CA ASN A 201 -9.96 6.99 -3.25
C ASN A 201 -10.57 8.25 -3.88
N GLY A 202 -9.89 8.84 -4.87
CA GLY A 202 -10.33 10.03 -5.60
C GLY A 202 -10.10 11.33 -4.85
N PHE A 203 -9.09 11.37 -3.99
CA PHE A 203 -8.80 12.57 -3.20
C PHE A 203 -8.36 13.74 -4.08
N GLY A 204 -9.01 14.88 -3.89
CA GLY A 204 -8.63 16.16 -4.45
C GLY A 204 -7.76 16.99 -3.49
N PRO A 205 -7.37 18.21 -3.88
CA PRO A 205 -6.56 19.09 -3.05
C PRO A 205 -7.21 19.47 -1.70
N ASP A 206 -8.51 19.29 -1.54
CA ASP A 206 -9.26 19.58 -0.30
C ASP A 206 -8.86 18.69 0.90
N VAL A 207 -8.16 17.58 0.66
CA VAL A 207 -7.70 16.69 1.73
C VAL A 207 -6.31 17.02 2.26
N VAL A 208 -5.58 17.95 1.64
CA VAL A 208 -4.21 18.31 2.04
C VAL A 208 -4.11 18.68 3.53
N PRO A 209 -5.05 19.41 4.16
CA PRO A 209 -5.01 19.64 5.61
C PRO A 209 -5.02 18.35 6.44
N ALA A 210 -5.82 17.35 6.05
CA ALA A 210 -5.86 16.05 6.74
C ALA A 210 -4.56 15.26 6.53
N LEU A 211 -3.97 15.34 5.33
CA LEU A 211 -2.62 14.80 5.09
C LEU A 211 -1.58 15.48 5.97
N GLY A 212 -1.75 16.77 6.27
CA GLY A 212 -0.84 17.47 7.15
C GLY A 212 -0.91 17.03 8.61
N THR A 213 -2.11 16.81 9.13
CA THR A 213 -2.29 16.16 10.44
C THR A 213 -1.62 14.78 10.48
N LEU A 214 -1.73 13.98 9.40
CA LEU A 214 -1.04 12.68 9.33
C LEU A 214 0.49 12.81 9.38
N ILE A 215 1.06 13.80 8.70
CA ILE A 215 2.51 13.99 8.61
C ILE A 215 3.06 14.54 9.94
N HIS A 216 2.48 15.62 10.46
CA HIS A 216 3.07 16.37 11.57
C HIS A 216 2.61 15.90 12.94
N GLU A 217 1.32 15.56 13.09
CA GLU A 217 0.75 15.21 14.39
C GLU A 217 0.84 13.69 14.61
N ALA A 218 0.42 12.89 13.62
CA ALA A 218 0.50 11.44 13.70
C ALA A 218 1.91 10.88 13.42
N GLY A 219 2.80 11.68 12.80
CA GLY A 219 4.18 11.29 12.50
C GLY A 219 4.33 10.21 11.43
N VAL A 220 3.38 10.13 10.49
CA VAL A 220 3.44 9.19 9.36
C VAL A 220 4.48 9.66 8.35
N HIS A 221 5.46 8.81 8.04
CA HIS A 221 6.61 9.15 7.19
C HIS A 221 6.69 8.36 5.89
N GLU A 222 5.76 7.43 5.64
CA GLU A 222 5.58 6.80 4.34
C GLU A 222 4.10 6.90 3.92
N ILE A 223 3.80 7.80 2.98
CA ILE A 223 2.43 8.06 2.51
C ILE A 223 2.34 7.81 1.00
N TYR A 224 1.43 6.91 0.62
CA TYR A 224 1.23 6.51 -0.77
C TYR A 224 -0.17 6.89 -1.26
N LEU A 225 -0.25 7.89 -2.12
CA LEU A 225 -1.47 8.54 -2.63
C LEU A 225 -1.70 8.30 -4.12
N ALA A 226 -1.15 7.21 -4.68
CA ALA A 226 -1.22 6.95 -6.11
C ALA A 226 -2.67 6.81 -6.62
N ALA A 227 -2.93 7.21 -7.87
CA ALA A 227 -4.25 7.16 -8.50
C ALA A 227 -5.33 7.97 -7.73
N ASN A 228 -5.01 9.20 -7.34
CA ASN A 228 -5.96 10.20 -6.81
C ASN A 228 -6.01 11.41 -7.77
N HIS A 229 -6.54 12.56 -7.32
CA HIS A 229 -6.79 13.74 -8.14
C HIS A 229 -6.24 15.03 -7.49
N LEU A 230 -5.08 14.96 -6.83
CA LEU A 230 -4.50 16.12 -6.15
C LEU A 230 -4.17 17.26 -7.12
N GLY A 231 -3.74 16.94 -8.33
CA GLY A 231 -3.29 17.91 -9.34
C GLY A 231 -2.10 18.75 -8.86
N ASP A 232 -1.77 19.79 -9.64
CA ASP A 232 -0.65 20.68 -9.33
C ASP A 232 -0.85 21.45 -8.02
N ALA A 233 -2.06 21.96 -7.78
CA ALA A 233 -2.38 22.74 -6.59
C ALA A 233 -2.26 21.89 -5.31
N GLY A 234 -2.80 20.66 -5.32
CA GLY A 234 -2.70 19.75 -4.19
C GLY A 234 -1.27 19.26 -3.97
N ALA A 235 -0.53 18.97 -5.04
CA ALA A 235 0.88 18.60 -4.95
C ALA A 235 1.74 19.73 -4.36
N ALA A 236 1.55 20.97 -4.82
CA ALA A 236 2.26 22.13 -4.29
C ALA A 236 1.94 22.37 -2.82
N ALA A 237 0.65 22.38 -2.44
CA ALA A 237 0.24 22.58 -1.05
C ALA A 237 0.76 21.47 -0.12
N LEU A 238 0.76 20.22 -0.58
CA LEU A 238 1.33 19.11 0.17
C LEU A 238 2.86 19.22 0.30
N ALA A 239 3.55 19.71 -0.75
CA ALA A 239 5.00 19.90 -0.72
C ALA A 239 5.42 20.92 0.34
N GLU A 240 4.77 22.09 0.33
CA GLU A 240 4.99 23.16 1.31
C GLU A 240 4.71 22.67 2.73
N LEU A 241 3.63 21.91 2.90
CA LEU A 241 3.28 21.35 4.20
C LEU A 241 4.32 20.34 4.67
N ALA A 242 4.84 19.50 3.79
CA ALA A 242 5.81 18.45 4.11
C ALA A 242 7.27 18.94 4.09
N ASP A 243 7.49 20.26 4.05
CA ASP A 243 8.84 20.83 4.04
C ASP A 243 9.60 20.49 5.32
N GLY A 244 10.89 20.17 5.18
CA GLY A 244 11.74 19.76 6.31
C GLY A 244 11.42 18.38 6.91
N VAL A 245 10.41 17.66 6.42
CA VAL A 245 10.04 16.33 6.94
C VAL A 245 10.70 15.22 6.10
N ALA A 246 11.32 14.25 6.77
CA ALA A 246 11.87 13.06 6.12
C ALA A 246 10.74 12.11 5.66
N LEU A 247 10.25 12.32 4.45
CA LEU A 247 9.07 11.64 3.90
C LEU A 247 9.41 10.72 2.73
N THR A 248 8.76 9.55 2.67
CA THR A 248 8.57 8.79 1.44
C THR A 248 7.17 9.08 0.92
N LEU A 249 7.10 9.69 -0.28
CA LEU A 249 5.86 10.18 -0.86
C LEU A 249 5.58 9.53 -2.22
N GLY A 250 4.42 8.88 -2.33
CA GLY A 250 3.91 8.34 -3.59
C GLY A 250 2.77 9.19 -4.14
N LEU A 251 2.97 9.83 -5.29
CA LEU A 251 1.97 10.65 -5.99
C LEU A 251 1.71 10.17 -7.43
N GLY A 252 2.08 8.93 -7.75
CA GLY A 252 1.87 8.36 -9.08
C GLY A 252 0.43 8.47 -9.58
N GLY A 253 0.20 9.06 -10.76
CA GLY A 253 -1.14 9.21 -11.36
C GLY A 253 -2.07 10.12 -10.54
N ASN A 254 -1.65 11.35 -10.27
CA ASN A 254 -2.44 12.39 -9.59
C ASN A 254 -2.78 13.58 -10.51
N GLY A 255 -2.53 13.46 -11.82
CA GLY A 255 -2.75 14.54 -12.78
C GLY A 255 -1.78 15.71 -12.63
N LEU A 256 -0.55 15.45 -12.20
CA LEU A 256 0.49 16.49 -12.11
C LEU A 256 0.98 16.86 -13.52
N SER A 257 1.23 18.15 -13.73
CA SER A 257 1.93 18.68 -14.89
C SER A 257 3.40 18.98 -14.54
N PRO A 258 4.21 19.52 -15.49
CA PRO A 258 5.54 20.01 -15.17
C PRO A 258 5.55 21.06 -14.05
N ALA A 259 4.49 21.86 -13.92
CA ALA A 259 4.40 22.90 -12.88
C ALA A 259 4.24 22.31 -11.47
N GLY A 260 3.36 21.33 -11.29
CA GLY A 260 3.22 20.61 -10.01
C GLY A 260 4.49 19.83 -9.67
N THR A 261 5.14 19.23 -10.67
CA THR A 261 6.45 18.58 -10.48
C THR A 261 7.50 19.58 -10.00
N ALA A 262 7.57 20.77 -10.60
CA ALA A 262 8.50 21.81 -10.18
C ALA A 262 8.22 22.32 -8.76
N ALA A 263 6.95 22.36 -8.33
CA ALA A 263 6.62 22.67 -6.95
C ALA A 263 7.15 21.61 -5.97
N LEU A 264 6.93 20.31 -6.26
CA LEU A 264 7.52 19.22 -5.46
C LEU A 264 9.05 19.29 -5.42
N ALA A 265 9.69 19.63 -6.55
CA ALA A 265 11.13 19.66 -6.67
C ALA A 265 11.80 20.59 -5.63
N ARG A 266 11.15 21.71 -5.26
CA ARG A 266 11.70 22.68 -4.28
C ARG A 266 11.89 22.09 -2.89
N HIS A 267 11.14 21.04 -2.54
CA HIS A 267 11.13 20.44 -1.20
C HIS A 267 11.83 19.08 -1.15
N LEU A 268 12.47 18.65 -2.25
CA LEU A 268 13.16 17.35 -2.32
C LEU A 268 14.30 17.20 -1.30
N GLY A 269 14.86 18.29 -0.77
CA GLY A 269 15.99 18.27 0.14
C GLY A 269 15.79 17.39 1.37
N ALA A 270 14.57 17.36 1.92
CA ALA A 270 14.24 16.60 3.13
C ALA A 270 13.76 15.16 2.85
N TRP A 271 13.29 14.88 1.63
CA TRP A 271 12.59 13.63 1.34
C TRP A 271 13.52 12.45 1.10
N THR A 272 13.05 11.26 1.47
CA THR A 272 13.78 10.00 1.27
C THR A 272 13.39 9.31 -0.04
N ALA A 273 12.14 9.48 -0.48
CA ALA A 273 11.69 8.91 -1.75
C ALA A 273 10.52 9.71 -2.34
N LEU A 274 10.51 9.78 -3.68
CA LEU A 274 9.40 10.33 -4.45
C LEU A 274 9.03 9.39 -5.60
N ASP A 275 7.77 8.96 -5.64
CA ASP A 275 7.22 8.17 -6.74
C ASP A 275 6.13 8.96 -7.48
N LEU A 276 6.42 9.38 -8.71
CA LEU A 276 5.47 10.04 -9.62
C LEU A 276 5.04 9.12 -10.76
N ALA A 277 5.44 7.86 -10.75
CA ALA A 277 5.25 6.95 -11.86
C ALA A 277 3.78 6.64 -12.12
N ARG A 278 3.49 6.18 -13.34
CA ARG A 278 2.17 5.71 -13.70
C ARG A 278 1.81 4.41 -12.95
N PRO A 279 0.82 4.41 -12.03
CA PRO A 279 0.42 3.20 -11.35
C PRO A 279 -0.37 2.27 -12.28
N PRO A 280 -0.28 0.93 -12.12
CA PRO A 280 -1.07 0.00 -12.94
C PRO A 280 -2.58 0.21 -12.85
N SER A 281 -3.06 0.72 -11.69
CA SER A 281 -4.48 0.94 -11.39
C SER A 281 -5.08 2.19 -12.03
N GLU A 282 -4.27 3.07 -12.64
CA GLU A 282 -4.70 4.37 -13.16
C GLU A 282 -5.95 4.26 -14.05
N ARG A 283 -5.91 3.42 -15.09
CA ARG A 283 -7.04 3.24 -16.02
C ARG A 283 -8.28 2.69 -15.34
N SER A 284 -8.11 1.69 -14.48
CA SER A 284 -9.24 1.07 -13.79
C SER A 284 -9.95 2.03 -12.86
N LEU A 285 -9.21 2.96 -12.25
CA LEU A 285 -9.73 3.88 -11.25
C LEU A 285 -10.08 5.26 -11.82
N GLY A 286 -9.92 5.48 -13.14
CA GLY A 286 -10.18 6.78 -13.76
C GLY A 286 -9.22 7.88 -13.32
N ALA A 287 -8.06 7.53 -12.75
CA ALA A 287 -7.05 8.51 -12.37
C ALA A 287 -6.34 9.08 -13.61
N HIS A 288 -5.86 10.32 -13.49
CA HIS A 288 -5.09 10.97 -14.55
C HIS A 288 -3.59 10.71 -14.34
N GLY A 289 -2.90 10.27 -15.39
CA GLY A 289 -1.45 10.11 -15.34
C GLY A 289 -0.73 11.42 -15.04
N ASN A 290 0.44 11.32 -14.43
CA ASN A 290 1.32 12.48 -14.27
C ASN A 290 2.06 12.72 -15.58
N VAL A 291 2.12 13.99 -15.99
CA VAL A 291 2.92 14.51 -17.08
C VAL A 291 4.06 15.33 -16.47
N VAL A 292 5.18 14.67 -16.16
CA VAL A 292 6.39 15.35 -15.67
C VAL A 292 7.03 16.13 -16.81
N GLY A 293 7.11 15.52 -18.00
CA GLY A 293 7.71 16.14 -19.19
C GLY A 293 9.20 16.45 -19.04
N ASP A 294 9.79 17.05 -20.09
CA ASP A 294 11.19 17.50 -20.03
C ASP A 294 11.39 18.63 -19.00
N GLU A 295 10.45 19.58 -18.88
CA GLU A 295 10.54 20.72 -17.97
C GLU A 295 10.50 20.31 -16.49
N GLY A 296 9.59 19.41 -16.11
CA GLY A 296 9.53 18.87 -14.75
C GLY A 296 10.78 18.03 -14.44
N ALA A 297 11.30 17.31 -15.43
CA ALA A 297 12.57 16.59 -15.29
C ALA A 297 13.77 17.53 -15.06
N TYR A 298 13.77 18.73 -15.65
CA TYR A 298 14.80 19.74 -15.36
C TYR A 298 14.72 20.24 -13.92
N ALA A 299 13.52 20.59 -13.45
CA ALA A 299 13.31 21.04 -12.07
C ALA A 299 13.77 19.98 -11.05
N LEU A 300 13.40 18.71 -11.27
CA LEU A 300 13.87 17.60 -10.44
C LEU A 300 15.39 17.45 -10.48
N ALA A 301 16.00 17.54 -11.67
CA ALA A 301 17.45 17.40 -11.81
C ALA A 301 18.23 18.52 -11.11
N ASP A 302 17.73 19.76 -11.15
CA ASP A 302 18.35 20.89 -10.48
C ASP A 302 18.26 20.76 -8.94
N ALA A 303 17.13 20.27 -8.44
CA ALA A 303 16.92 20.04 -7.01
C ALA A 303 17.71 18.82 -6.46
N LEU A 304 17.93 17.78 -7.29
CA LEU A 304 18.64 16.56 -6.86
C LEU A 304 20.04 16.84 -6.32
N ALA A 305 20.73 17.88 -6.79
CA ALA A 305 22.08 18.20 -6.33
C ALA A 305 22.17 18.47 -4.82
N GLY A 306 21.11 19.03 -4.22
CA GLY A 306 21.03 19.31 -2.78
C GLY A 306 20.27 18.27 -1.97
N ALA A 307 19.73 17.24 -2.63
CA ALA A 307 18.81 16.31 -2.01
C ALA A 307 19.50 15.03 -1.52
N ARG A 308 18.82 14.33 -0.59
CA ARG A 308 19.27 13.03 -0.07
C ARG A 308 18.26 11.92 -0.34
N LEU A 309 17.60 11.98 -1.50
CA LEU A 309 16.71 10.91 -1.94
C LEU A 309 17.47 9.59 -2.07
N GLN A 310 16.79 8.52 -1.72
CA GLN A 310 17.18 7.14 -1.97
C GLN A 310 16.48 6.59 -3.22
N ARG A 311 15.27 7.07 -3.51
CA ARG A 311 14.44 6.58 -4.62
C ARG A 311 13.69 7.70 -5.32
N LEU A 312 13.83 7.76 -6.65
CA LEU A 312 13.03 8.61 -7.52
C LEU A 312 12.41 7.75 -8.65
N ASP A 313 11.09 7.64 -8.70
CA ASP A 313 10.40 6.88 -9.75
C ASP A 313 9.58 7.81 -10.66
N LEU A 314 9.94 7.84 -11.95
CA LEU A 314 9.35 8.71 -12.96
C LEU A 314 8.89 7.90 -14.18
N ARG A 315 8.65 6.59 -14.01
CA ARG A 315 8.26 5.72 -15.12
C ARG A 315 6.93 6.15 -15.74
N ARG A 316 6.92 6.30 -17.06
CA ARG A 316 5.77 6.68 -17.90
C ARG A 316 5.15 8.03 -17.47
N THR A 317 5.99 9.02 -17.28
CA THR A 317 5.60 10.40 -16.94
C THR A 317 5.88 11.38 -18.09
N GLU A 318 5.93 10.85 -19.32
CA GLU A 318 6.16 11.62 -20.55
C GLU A 318 7.51 12.37 -20.62
N ILE A 319 8.51 11.90 -19.86
CA ILE A 319 9.87 12.43 -19.95
C ILE A 319 10.50 12.07 -21.29
N GLY A 320 10.96 13.09 -22.01
CA GLY A 320 11.66 12.96 -23.29
C GLY A 320 13.16 12.71 -23.14
N GLY A 321 13.85 12.70 -24.28
CA GLY A 321 15.29 12.44 -24.32
C GLY A 321 16.16 13.56 -23.73
N ARG A 322 15.66 14.80 -23.62
CA ARG A 322 16.40 15.92 -23.02
C ARG A 322 16.29 15.89 -21.50
N GLY A 323 15.07 15.76 -20.96
CA GLY A 323 14.82 15.62 -19.53
C GLY A 323 15.55 14.41 -18.95
N ALA A 324 15.46 13.25 -19.62
CA ALA A 324 16.18 12.06 -19.20
C ALA A 324 17.71 12.25 -19.17
N ARG A 325 18.29 12.94 -20.17
CA ARG A 325 19.73 13.26 -20.16
C ARG A 325 20.10 14.13 -18.97
N ARG A 326 19.30 15.15 -18.66
CA ARG A 326 19.54 16.07 -17.54
C ARG A 326 19.46 15.33 -16.19
N LEU A 327 18.44 14.50 -15.99
CA LEU A 327 18.30 13.65 -14.80
C LEU A 327 19.49 12.70 -14.64
N VAL A 328 19.87 11.98 -15.71
CA VAL A 328 21.01 11.04 -15.65
C VAL A 328 22.32 11.75 -15.34
N ALA A 329 22.50 12.99 -15.82
CA ALA A 329 23.67 13.80 -15.46
C ALA A 329 23.65 14.21 -13.98
N ALA A 330 22.49 14.61 -13.44
CA ALA A 330 22.34 14.99 -12.03
C ALA A 330 22.54 13.82 -11.04
N VAL A 331 22.32 12.58 -11.48
CA VAL A 331 22.52 11.39 -10.65
C VAL A 331 23.99 10.95 -10.57
N GLN A 332 24.84 11.40 -11.49
CA GLN A 332 26.25 11.02 -11.49
C GLN A 332 26.95 11.50 -10.21
N GLY A 333 27.36 10.55 -9.35
CA GLY A 333 27.99 10.87 -8.07
C GLY A 333 27.02 11.33 -6.97
N HIS A 334 25.70 11.19 -7.17
CA HIS A 334 24.71 11.51 -6.13
C HIS A 334 24.92 10.62 -4.90
N PRO A 335 24.93 11.18 -3.67
CA PRO A 335 25.44 10.49 -2.48
C PRO A 335 24.59 9.30 -2.04
N THR A 336 23.26 9.40 -2.15
CA THR A 336 22.31 8.46 -1.54
C THR A 336 21.34 7.79 -2.51
N LEU A 337 21.23 8.27 -3.76
CA LEU A 337 20.20 7.81 -4.67
C LEU A 337 20.59 6.40 -5.13
N ALA A 338 19.69 5.43 -4.91
CA ALA A 338 19.90 4.04 -5.26
C ALA A 338 18.94 3.56 -6.36
N TYR A 339 17.91 4.34 -6.68
CA TYR A 339 16.97 4.01 -7.74
C TYR A 339 16.48 5.26 -8.48
N LEU A 340 16.62 5.22 -9.82
CA LEU A 340 16.01 6.16 -10.76
C LEU A 340 15.16 5.40 -11.78
N GLY A 341 13.83 5.48 -11.64
CA GLY A 341 12.88 4.84 -12.53
C GLY A 341 12.61 5.68 -13.78
N LEU A 342 13.11 5.25 -14.94
CA LEU A 342 12.86 5.92 -16.23
C LEU A 342 12.38 4.94 -17.31
N ASN A 343 11.22 5.20 -17.92
CA ASN A 343 10.74 4.52 -19.13
C ASN A 343 9.60 5.34 -19.78
N GLY A 344 9.05 4.83 -20.90
CA GLY A 344 7.93 5.48 -21.60
C GLY A 344 8.37 6.77 -22.31
N GLY A 345 9.05 6.64 -23.46
CA GLY A 345 9.61 7.77 -24.22
C GLY A 345 11.11 8.01 -24.00
N VAL A 346 11.67 7.49 -22.90
CA VAL A 346 13.11 7.63 -22.59
C VAL A 346 13.98 6.72 -23.46
N PRO A 347 15.02 7.24 -24.16
CA PRO A 347 15.94 6.44 -24.97
C PRO A 347 16.63 5.32 -24.18
N ARG A 348 16.75 4.12 -24.77
CA ARG A 348 17.37 2.94 -24.13
C ARG A 348 18.78 3.24 -23.58
N ARG A 349 19.58 4.03 -24.29
CA ARG A 349 20.93 4.45 -23.86
C ARG A 349 20.92 5.20 -22.52
N GLN A 350 19.92 6.05 -22.27
CA GLN A 350 19.83 6.82 -21.02
C GLN A 350 19.40 5.93 -19.87
N ARG A 351 18.44 5.02 -20.09
CA ARG A 351 18.03 4.04 -19.07
C ARG A 351 19.19 3.14 -18.65
N ARG A 352 19.98 2.67 -19.62
CA ARG A 352 21.17 1.85 -19.35
C ARG A 352 22.21 2.63 -18.55
N LYS A 353 22.53 3.86 -18.98
CA LYS A 353 23.47 4.73 -18.25
C LYS A 353 23.01 4.99 -16.81
N ALA A 354 21.72 5.25 -16.59
CA ALA A 354 21.16 5.42 -15.24
C ALA A 354 21.39 4.17 -14.38
N ALA A 355 21.11 2.98 -14.93
CA ALA A 355 21.32 1.72 -14.23
C ALA A 355 22.80 1.46 -13.93
N GLU A 356 23.71 1.75 -14.87
CA GLU A 356 25.16 1.63 -14.69
C GLU A 356 25.67 2.55 -13.57
N LEU A 357 25.22 3.82 -13.52
CA LEU A 357 25.60 4.78 -12.47
C LEU A 357 25.15 4.35 -11.07
N LEU A 358 24.02 3.63 -10.98
CA LEU A 358 23.40 3.23 -9.72
C LEU A 358 23.72 1.78 -9.31
N ALA A 359 24.42 1.01 -10.15
CA ALA A 359 24.63 -0.42 -9.93
C ALA A 359 25.39 -0.76 -8.63
N GLY A 360 26.23 0.16 -8.14
CA GLY A 360 26.97 0.02 -6.88
C GLY A 360 26.21 0.45 -5.63
N GLN A 361 25.03 1.07 -5.78
CA GLN A 361 24.21 1.50 -4.65
C GLN A 361 23.24 0.38 -4.25
N PRO A 362 23.12 0.05 -2.96
CA PRO A 362 22.19 -0.98 -2.52
C PRO A 362 20.76 -0.54 -2.84
N ALA A 363 20.06 -1.32 -3.67
CA ALA A 363 18.67 -1.04 -3.98
C ALA A 363 17.84 -0.98 -2.67
N PRO A 364 16.92 -0.01 -2.51
CA PRO A 364 16.07 0.05 -1.34
C PRO A 364 15.28 -1.26 -1.22
N VAL A 365 15.49 -2.00 -0.14
CA VAL A 365 14.77 -3.24 0.12
C VAL A 365 13.37 -2.85 0.62
N PRO A 366 12.28 -3.33 -0.01
CA PRO A 366 10.94 -3.08 0.48
C PRO A 366 10.81 -3.53 1.93
N HIS A 367 10.14 -2.75 2.76
CA HIS A 367 9.95 -3.06 4.17
C HIS A 367 9.30 -4.45 4.37
N ALA A 368 9.61 -5.13 5.48
CA ALA A 368 9.17 -6.52 5.73
C ALA A 368 7.65 -6.71 5.60
N ASP A 369 6.85 -5.78 6.12
CA ASP A 369 5.38 -5.80 5.99
C ASP A 369 4.90 -5.80 4.53
N VAL A 370 5.65 -5.16 3.63
CA VAL A 370 5.34 -5.11 2.19
C VAL A 370 5.76 -6.40 1.50
N ARG A 371 6.91 -6.97 1.86
CA ARG A 371 7.36 -8.27 1.33
C ARG A 371 6.44 -9.40 1.78
N ALA A 372 5.91 -9.30 3.01
CA ALA A 372 5.02 -10.29 3.59
C ALA A 372 3.76 -10.52 2.73
N ILE A 373 3.32 -9.56 1.93
CA ILE A 373 2.12 -9.69 1.09
C ILE A 373 2.40 -10.06 -0.38
N ALA A 374 3.65 -10.43 -0.71
CA ALA A 374 4.03 -10.82 -2.06
C ALA A 374 3.44 -12.18 -2.43
N SER A 375 2.22 -12.21 -2.97
CA SER A 375 1.56 -13.46 -3.32
C SER A 375 2.25 -14.20 -4.48
N VAL A 376 2.26 -15.53 -4.43
CA VAL A 376 2.66 -16.40 -5.54
C VAL A 376 1.57 -16.52 -6.61
N TYR A 377 0.33 -16.20 -6.27
CA TYR A 377 -0.82 -16.25 -7.18
C TYR A 377 -1.02 -14.89 -7.87
N ARG A 378 -0.55 -14.79 -9.12
CA ARG A 378 -0.57 -13.55 -9.92
C ARG A 378 -1.92 -13.12 -10.45
#